data_AF-A0A3B9C2C9-F1
#
_entry.id   AF-A0A3B9C2C9-F1
#
_cell.length_a   1.000
_cell.length_b   1.000
_cell.length_c   1.000
_cell.angle_alpha   90.00
_cell.angle_beta   90.00
_cell.angle_gamma   90.00
#
_symmetry.space_group_name_H-M   'P 1'
#
loop_
_entity.id
_entity.type
_entity.pdbx_description
1 polymer ?
#
loop_
_entity_poly.entity_id
_entity_poly.type
_entity_poly.pdbx_seq_one_letter_code
_entity_poly.pdbx_strand_id
1 'polypeptide(L)'
;MTPATPLPTKAFVAPGHIVRYIWSQPEHIFFLFAASAAEFAYHPSVDWLYFTGKLPADPIGRMFSTLSYARGIVFANEEKAIQTILHIRQIHQNVETKRGDLIPDWAYRDVLFMLIDYSIRSYESLRHPLSQLDKQEVYEVFFRIGKSMQISNLPIDYTAFVNERASSLQNHLSPSAYTFDLFRQYRKHLGWFRYFCMFIVQQLVCHPILRQKFKQGPILVPYLFLFIYKFS
;
A
#
# COMPACT_ATOMS: atom_id res chain seq x y z
N MET A 1 20.09 39.29 20.02
CA MET A 1 20.12 37.82 20.12
C MET A 1 19.59 37.26 18.82
N THR A 2 20.47 36.82 17.92
CA THR A 2 20.08 36.08 16.72
C THR A 2 19.50 34.73 17.15
N PRO A 3 18.31 34.31 16.67
CA PRO A 3 17.81 32.99 16.96
C PRO A 3 18.79 31.96 16.39
N ALA A 4 19.22 31.01 17.23
CA ALA A 4 20.04 29.90 16.81
C ALA A 4 19.34 29.17 15.66
N THR A 5 20.04 29.00 14.53
CA THR A 5 19.56 28.19 13.42
C THR A 5 19.32 26.78 13.96
N PRO A 6 18.10 26.22 13.87
CA PRO A 6 17.85 24.88 14.37
C PRO A 6 18.74 23.89 13.63
N LEU A 7 19.38 23.00 14.39
CA LEU A 7 20.21 21.93 13.85
C LEU A 7 19.41 21.13 12.80
N PRO A 8 20.05 20.71 11.68
CA PRO A 8 19.37 19.93 10.67
C PRO A 8 18.81 18.65 11.29
N THR A 9 17.49 18.51 11.23
CA THR A 9 16.77 17.37 11.79
C THR A 9 16.97 16.16 10.87
N LYS A 10 17.39 15.04 11.46
CA LYS A 10 17.66 13.77 10.74
C LYS A 10 16.44 13.35 9.91
N ALA A 11 16.65 12.99 8.64
CA ALA A 11 15.60 12.48 7.77
C ALA A 11 15.06 11.13 8.26
N PHE A 12 13.74 10.91 8.21
CA PHE A 12 13.16 9.62 8.61
C PHE A 12 13.59 8.51 7.64
N VAL A 13 13.51 8.79 6.33
CA VAL A 13 14.12 8.00 5.27
C VAL A 13 15.23 8.82 4.63
N ALA A 14 16.43 8.24 4.56
CA ALA A 14 17.61 8.94 4.05
C ALA A 14 17.41 9.42 2.59
N PRO A 15 17.91 10.60 2.20
CA PRO A 15 18.00 10.98 0.80
C PRO A 15 18.72 9.92 -0.04
N GLY A 16 18.25 9.66 -1.26
CA GLY A 16 18.80 8.62 -2.14
C GLY A 16 18.27 7.20 -1.90
N HIS A 17 17.57 6.95 -0.78
CA HIS A 17 17.03 5.64 -0.44
C HIS A 17 15.94 5.17 -1.41
N ILE A 18 15.88 3.87 -1.71
CA ILE A 18 14.97 3.29 -2.71
C ILE A 18 13.48 3.59 -2.44
N VAL A 19 13.04 3.54 -1.19
CA VAL A 19 11.67 3.93 -0.78
C VAL A 19 11.34 5.36 -1.21
N ARG A 20 12.25 6.33 -1.07
CA ARG A 20 12.02 7.70 -1.53
C ARG A 20 11.87 7.77 -3.06
N TYR A 21 12.63 6.96 -3.79
CA TYR A 21 12.45 6.83 -5.23
C TYR A 21 11.06 6.28 -5.56
N ILE A 22 10.71 5.09 -5.07
CA ILE A 22 9.41 4.43 -5.33
C ILE A 22 8.23 5.37 -5.02
N TRP A 23 8.24 5.99 -3.83
CA TRP A 23 7.14 6.84 -3.36
C TRP A 23 7.19 8.29 -3.87
N SER A 24 8.12 8.62 -4.77
CA SER A 24 8.13 9.90 -5.50
C SER A 24 7.66 9.77 -6.96
N GLN A 25 7.72 8.57 -7.55
CA GLN A 25 7.34 8.37 -8.94
C GLN A 25 5.83 8.13 -9.09
N PRO A 26 5.11 8.94 -9.88
CA PRO A 26 3.68 8.77 -10.11
C PRO A 26 3.29 7.38 -10.64
N GLU A 27 4.11 6.80 -11.53
CA GLU A 27 3.86 5.46 -12.08
C GLU A 27 3.89 4.34 -11.03
N HIS A 28 4.89 4.36 -10.13
CA HIS A 28 5.00 3.39 -9.05
C HIS A 28 3.84 3.55 -8.06
N ILE A 29 3.48 4.79 -7.74
CA ILE A 29 2.32 5.12 -6.89
C ILE A 29 1.04 4.53 -7.51
N PHE A 30 0.80 4.76 -8.80
CA PHE A 30 -0.38 4.22 -9.48
C PHE A 30 -0.39 2.69 -9.47
N PHE A 31 0.75 2.05 -9.77
CA PHE A 31 0.86 0.60 -9.81
C PHE A 31 0.64 -0.05 -8.44
N LEU A 32 1.23 0.54 -7.40
CA LEU A 32 1.06 0.12 -6.02
C LEU A 32 -0.40 0.22 -5.59
N PHE A 33 -1.05 1.36 -5.81
CA PHE A 33 -2.42 1.57 -5.37
C PHE A 33 -3.44 0.76 -6.16
N ALA A 34 -3.24 0.58 -7.46
CA ALA A 34 -4.10 -0.29 -8.26
C ALA A 34 -4.05 -1.74 -7.75
N ALA A 35 -2.86 -2.26 -7.46
CA ALA A 35 -2.70 -3.61 -6.91
C ALA A 35 -3.26 -3.75 -5.49
N SER A 36 -3.00 -2.76 -4.64
CA SER A 36 -3.52 -2.70 -3.27
C SER A 36 -5.04 -2.64 -3.26
N ALA A 37 -5.66 -1.90 -4.18
CA ALA A 37 -7.11 -1.82 -4.32
C ALA A 37 -7.76 -3.18 -4.64
N ALA A 38 -7.09 -4.02 -5.43
CA ALA A 38 -7.56 -5.39 -5.67
C ALA A 38 -7.41 -6.25 -4.41
N GLU A 39 -6.24 -6.23 -3.77
CA GLU A 39 -6.00 -7.10 -2.61
C GLU A 39 -6.89 -6.75 -1.43
N PHE A 40 -6.99 -5.48 -1.09
CA PHE A 40 -7.80 -5.01 0.03
C PHE A 40 -9.27 -5.38 -0.18
N ALA A 41 -9.76 -5.40 -1.41
CA ALA A 41 -11.13 -5.81 -1.70
C ALA A 41 -11.40 -7.27 -1.30
N TYR A 42 -10.39 -8.15 -1.30
CA TYR A 42 -10.49 -9.55 -0.87
C TYR A 42 -10.03 -9.79 0.57
N HIS A 43 -9.58 -8.75 1.27
CA HIS A 43 -9.08 -8.86 2.63
C HIS A 43 -10.24 -9.07 3.62
N PRO A 44 -10.10 -9.89 4.68
CA PRO A 44 -11.24 -10.26 5.53
C PRO A 44 -11.72 -9.09 6.39
N SER A 45 -10.85 -8.11 6.64
CA SER A 45 -11.17 -6.85 7.35
C SER A 45 -11.62 -5.71 6.42
N VAL A 46 -12.02 -5.99 5.17
CA VAL A 46 -12.47 -4.96 4.22
C VAL A 46 -13.68 -4.17 4.73
N ASP A 47 -14.50 -4.80 5.58
CA ASP A 47 -15.66 -4.22 6.26
C ASP A 47 -15.29 -3.00 7.12
N TRP A 48 -14.07 -2.94 7.69
CA TRP A 48 -13.59 -1.77 8.41
C TRP A 48 -13.50 -0.51 7.55
N LEU A 49 -13.22 -0.66 6.24
CA LEU A 49 -13.22 0.48 5.31
C LEU A 49 -14.64 0.92 4.94
N TYR A 50 -15.61 0.03 5.08
CA TYR A 50 -17.04 0.32 4.90
C TYR A 50 -17.67 0.99 6.12
N PHE A 51 -17.15 0.76 7.32
CA PHE A 51 -17.75 1.26 8.56
C PHE A 51 -18.00 2.78 8.53
N THR A 52 -17.05 3.57 8.05
CA THR A 52 -17.22 5.03 7.95
C THR A 52 -17.94 5.48 6.66
N GLY A 53 -18.16 4.57 5.71
CA GLY A 53 -18.67 4.87 4.36
C GLY A 53 -17.73 5.68 3.47
N LYS A 54 -16.61 6.20 4.00
CA LYS A 54 -15.72 7.11 3.26
C LYS A 54 -15.05 6.46 2.06
N LEU A 55 -14.63 5.19 2.17
CA LEU A 55 -14.01 4.48 1.05
C LEU A 55 -14.99 4.22 -0.09
N PRO A 56 -16.14 3.55 0.10
CA PRO A 56 -17.05 3.30 -1.01
C PRO A 56 -17.62 4.59 -1.63
N ALA A 57 -17.72 5.68 -0.85
CA ALA A 57 -18.19 6.97 -1.33
C ALA A 57 -17.15 7.77 -2.14
N ASP A 58 -15.85 7.60 -1.84
CA ASP A 58 -14.77 8.26 -2.58
C ASP A 58 -13.45 7.44 -2.52
N PRO A 59 -13.34 6.36 -3.32
CA PRO A 59 -12.16 5.51 -3.31
C PRO A 59 -10.88 6.24 -3.75
N ILE A 60 -11.01 7.25 -4.62
CA ILE A 60 -9.89 8.00 -5.18
C ILE A 60 -9.39 9.05 -4.18
N GLY A 61 -10.28 9.79 -3.53
CA GLY A 61 -9.90 10.70 -2.44
C GLY A 61 -9.24 9.97 -1.27
N ARG A 62 -9.67 8.73 -0.97
CA ARG A 62 -9.01 7.89 0.04
C ARG A 62 -7.59 7.48 -0.38
N MET A 63 -7.38 7.14 -1.65
CA MET A 63 -6.03 6.90 -2.19
C MET A 63 -5.13 8.14 -2.00
N PHE A 64 -5.62 9.33 -2.35
CA PHE A 64 -4.85 10.57 -2.18
C PHE A 64 -4.56 10.90 -0.71
N SER A 65 -5.49 10.58 0.19
CA SER A 65 -5.26 10.73 1.64
C SER A 65 -4.11 9.83 2.10
N THR A 66 -4.10 8.56 1.69
CA THR A 66 -3.00 7.62 1.99
C THR A 66 -1.69 8.11 1.40
N LEU A 67 -1.68 8.62 0.17
CA LEU A 67 -0.49 9.19 -0.44
C LEU A 67 0.03 10.41 0.34
N SER A 68 -0.86 11.28 0.82
CA SER A 68 -0.47 12.43 1.65
C SER A 68 0.20 11.98 2.94
N TYR A 69 -0.33 10.96 3.62
CA TYR A 69 0.29 10.38 4.80
C TYR A 69 1.66 9.75 4.49
N ALA A 70 1.75 8.95 3.42
CA ALA A 70 3.01 8.35 3.00
C ALA A 70 4.07 9.41 2.71
N ARG A 71 3.71 10.52 2.06
CA ARG A 71 4.63 11.64 1.81
C ARG A 71 5.09 12.31 3.10
N GLY A 72 4.17 12.51 4.06
CA GLY A 72 4.45 13.05 5.40
C GLY A 72 5.35 12.17 6.27
N ILE A 73 5.60 10.93 5.85
CA ILE A 73 6.53 9.99 6.50
C ILE A 73 7.83 9.90 5.70
N VAL A 74 7.75 9.50 4.43
CA VAL A 74 8.91 9.16 3.59
C VAL A 74 9.79 10.37 3.28
N PHE A 75 9.20 11.56 3.13
CA PHE A 75 9.95 12.76 2.75
C PHE A 75 10.24 13.70 3.93
N ALA A 76 9.78 13.36 5.14
CA ALA A 76 9.91 14.20 6.31
C ALA A 76 11.15 13.89 7.16
N ASN A 77 11.44 14.78 8.11
CA ASN A 77 12.37 14.48 9.20
C ASN A 77 11.76 13.47 10.18
N GLU A 78 12.58 12.89 11.04
CA GLU A 78 12.20 11.85 12.01
C GLU A 78 11.01 12.29 12.88
N GLU A 79 11.06 13.49 13.44
CA GLU A 79 10.01 14.02 14.31
C GLU A 79 8.66 14.12 13.59
N LYS A 80 8.65 14.72 12.39
CA LYS A 80 7.42 14.93 11.64
C LYS A 80 6.84 13.64 11.07
N ALA A 81 7.71 12.69 10.69
CA ALA A 81 7.30 11.36 10.29
C ALA A 81 6.62 10.62 11.45
N ILE A 82 7.22 10.64 12.64
CA ILE A 82 6.65 10.03 13.85
C ILE A 82 5.30 10.67 14.19
N GLN A 83 5.19 12.01 14.15
CA GLN A 83 3.92 12.71 14.36
C GLN A 83 2.84 12.26 13.35
N THR A 84 3.22 12.08 12.09
CA THR A 84 2.30 11.60 11.05
C THR A 84 1.83 10.18 11.33
N ILE A 85 2.74 9.29 11.75
CA ILE A 85 2.41 7.90 12.11
C ILE A 85 1.47 7.85 13.34
N LEU A 86 1.75 8.65 14.37
CA LEU A 86 0.89 8.75 15.55
C LEU A 86 -0.49 9.29 15.20
N HIS A 87 -0.58 10.24 14.27
CA HIS A 87 -1.85 10.74 13.79
C HIS A 87 -2.65 9.66 13.04
N ILE A 88 -2.01 8.86 12.17
CA ILE A 88 -2.65 7.71 11.51
C ILE A 88 -3.18 6.72 12.55
N ARG A 89 -2.37 6.41 13.58
CA ARG A 89 -2.80 5.54 14.67
C ARG A 89 -4.03 6.10 15.39
N GLN A 90 -4.06 7.38 15.71
CA GLN A 90 -5.21 8.01 16.34
C GLN A 90 -6.47 7.92 15.47
N ILE A 91 -6.35 8.04 14.15
CA ILE A 91 -7.47 7.85 13.22
C ILE A 91 -8.04 6.44 13.35
N HIS A 92 -7.18 5.42 13.39
CA HIS A 92 -7.63 4.04 13.56
C HIS A 92 -8.29 3.81 14.92
N GLN A 93 -7.70 4.31 16.01
CA GLN A 93 -8.28 4.23 17.37
C GLN A 93 -9.65 4.92 17.47
N ASN A 94 -9.84 6.02 16.74
CA ASN A 94 -11.13 6.69 16.66
C ASN A 94 -12.17 5.85 15.88
N VAL A 95 -11.73 5.10 14.87
CA VAL A 95 -12.60 4.17 14.13
C VAL A 95 -12.99 2.98 15.01
N GLU A 96 -12.02 2.37 15.71
CA GLU A 96 -12.22 1.30 16.69
C GLU A 96 -13.20 1.71 17.78
N THR A 97 -12.95 2.86 18.43
CA THR A 97 -13.85 3.41 19.46
C THR A 97 -15.27 3.63 18.94
N LYS A 98 -15.42 4.19 17.73
CA LYS A 98 -16.74 4.43 17.13
C LYS A 98 -17.47 3.15 16.77
N ARG A 99 -16.73 2.12 16.35
CA ARG A 99 -17.29 0.82 16.00
C ARG A 99 -17.59 -0.03 17.23
N GLY A 100 -16.96 0.26 18.36
CA GLY A 100 -17.09 -0.51 19.60
C GLY A 100 -16.33 -1.84 19.55
N ASP A 101 -15.30 -1.94 18.69
CA ASP A 101 -14.50 -3.14 18.47
C ASP A 101 -13.06 -2.75 18.12
N LEU A 102 -12.12 -3.69 18.14
CA LEU A 102 -10.71 -3.46 17.80
C LEU A 102 -10.37 -4.01 16.42
N ILE A 103 -9.58 -3.27 15.64
CA ILE A 103 -8.99 -3.82 14.42
C ILE A 103 -7.97 -4.86 14.88
N PRO A 104 -8.09 -6.12 14.45
CA PRO A 104 -7.19 -7.15 14.93
C PRO A 104 -5.76 -6.90 14.43
N ASP A 105 -4.76 -7.19 15.26
CA ASP A 105 -3.33 -6.96 14.93
C ASP A 105 -2.89 -7.59 13.60
N TRP A 106 -3.44 -8.75 13.24
CA TRP A 106 -3.15 -9.39 11.96
C TRP A 106 -3.62 -8.55 10.76
N ALA A 107 -4.72 -7.79 10.88
CA ALA A 107 -5.19 -6.93 9.81
C ALA A 107 -4.26 -5.73 9.59
N TYR A 108 -3.73 -5.14 10.67
CA TYR A 108 -2.71 -4.10 10.54
C TYR A 108 -1.44 -4.64 9.86
N ARG A 109 -1.00 -5.85 10.24
CA ARG A 109 0.15 -6.51 9.60
C ARG A 109 -0.09 -6.77 8.12
N ASP A 110 -1.23 -7.34 7.75
CA ASP A 110 -1.54 -7.66 6.36
C ASP A 110 -1.54 -6.42 5.47
N VAL A 111 -2.08 -5.30 5.96
CA VAL A 111 -2.05 -4.02 5.23
C VAL A 111 -0.62 -3.48 5.12
N LEU A 112 0.18 -3.55 6.19
CA LEU A 112 1.59 -3.15 6.13
C LEU A 112 2.36 -4.03 5.13
N PHE A 113 2.12 -5.33 5.15
CA PHE A 113 2.75 -6.30 4.25
C PHE A 113 2.37 -6.06 2.79
N MET A 114 1.10 -5.74 2.54
CA MET A 114 0.61 -5.34 1.23
C MET A 114 1.36 -4.12 0.69
N LEU A 115 1.61 -3.11 1.53
CA LEU A 115 2.35 -1.90 1.13
C LEU A 115 3.83 -2.19 0.85
N ILE A 116 4.47 -3.08 1.61
CA ILE A 116 5.86 -3.53 1.36
C ILE A 116 5.93 -4.27 0.03
N ASP A 117 5.10 -5.31 -0.14
CA ASP A 117 5.08 -6.18 -1.33
C ASP A 117 4.79 -5.38 -2.60
N TYR A 118 3.77 -4.51 -2.58
CA TYR A 118 3.44 -3.70 -3.74
C TYR A 118 4.35 -2.49 -3.97
N SER A 119 5.12 -2.04 -2.98
CA SER A 119 6.25 -1.13 -3.23
C SER A 119 7.31 -1.82 -4.10
N ILE A 120 7.70 -3.04 -3.74
CA ILE A 120 8.69 -3.82 -4.49
C ILE A 120 8.16 -4.20 -5.88
N ARG A 121 6.97 -4.79 -5.95
CA ARG A 121 6.39 -5.26 -7.22
C ARG A 121 6.11 -4.11 -8.19
N SER A 122 5.67 -2.95 -7.72
CA SER A 122 5.45 -1.79 -8.59
C SER A 122 6.76 -1.28 -9.19
N TYR A 123 7.85 -1.29 -8.43
CA TYR A 123 9.17 -0.98 -8.94
C TYR A 123 9.64 -2.02 -9.97
N GLU A 124 9.66 -3.30 -9.60
CA GLU A 124 10.20 -4.38 -10.43
C GLU A 124 9.40 -4.60 -11.72
N SER A 125 8.11 -4.26 -11.74
CA SER A 125 7.27 -4.33 -12.96
C SER A 125 7.65 -3.27 -14.00
N LEU A 126 8.15 -2.11 -13.54
CA LEU A 126 8.41 -0.94 -14.38
C LEU A 126 9.90 -0.77 -14.67
N ARG A 127 10.76 -1.17 -13.75
CA ARG A 127 12.23 -1.05 -13.81
C ARG A 127 12.88 -2.43 -13.91
N HIS A 128 14.00 -2.62 -13.21
CA HIS A 128 14.69 -3.90 -13.06
C HIS A 128 14.37 -4.53 -11.70
N PRO A 129 14.70 -5.81 -11.49
CA PRO A 129 14.63 -6.42 -10.17
C PRO A 129 15.44 -5.64 -9.12
N LEU A 130 14.91 -5.53 -7.90
CA LEU A 130 15.64 -4.96 -6.77
C LEU A 130 16.65 -5.96 -6.23
N SER A 131 17.78 -5.46 -5.74
CA SER A 131 18.73 -6.32 -5.01
C SER A 131 18.13 -6.79 -3.68
N GLN A 132 18.72 -7.83 -3.09
CA GLN A 132 18.29 -8.28 -1.77
C GLN A 132 18.49 -7.19 -0.71
N LEU A 133 19.53 -6.37 -0.85
CA LEU A 133 19.79 -5.23 0.02
C LEU A 133 18.69 -4.18 -0.10
N ASP A 134 18.31 -3.80 -1.33
CA ASP A 134 17.23 -2.83 -1.54
C ASP A 134 15.89 -3.33 -0.96
N LYS A 135 15.61 -4.63 -1.10
CA LYS A 135 14.40 -5.25 -0.53
C LYS A 135 14.40 -5.21 0.99
N GLN A 136 15.55 -5.47 1.61
CA GLN A 136 15.76 -5.31 3.03
C GLN A 136 15.60 -3.84 3.47
N GLU A 137 16.14 -2.89 2.72
CA GLU A 137 15.97 -1.45 2.99
C GLU A 137 14.51 -1.01 2.92
N VAL A 138 13.76 -1.48 1.91
CA VAL A 138 12.30 -1.25 1.83
C VAL A 138 11.65 -1.79 3.09
N TYR A 139 11.93 -3.04 3.45
CA TYR A 139 11.37 -3.69 4.62
C TYR A 139 11.63 -2.90 5.92
N GLU A 140 12.86 -2.47 6.16
CA GLU A 140 13.26 -1.77 7.38
C GLU A 140 12.52 -0.45 7.58
N VAL A 141 12.26 0.29 6.51
CA VAL A 141 11.45 1.53 6.58
C VAL A 141 10.03 1.20 7.05
N PHE A 142 9.38 0.20 6.45
CA PHE A 142 8.03 -0.19 6.85
C PHE A 142 7.99 -0.88 8.22
N PHE A 143 9.02 -1.61 8.61
CA PHE A 143 9.17 -2.16 9.95
C PHE A 143 9.16 -1.04 10.99
N ARG A 144 9.95 0.03 10.77
CA ARG A 144 9.94 1.22 11.65
C ARG A 144 8.56 1.87 11.72
N ILE A 145 7.87 2.01 10.58
CA ILE A 145 6.49 2.52 10.54
C ILE A 145 5.56 1.63 11.38
N GLY A 146 5.61 0.31 11.19
CA GLY A 146 4.78 -0.65 11.92
C GLY A 146 5.06 -0.64 13.43
N LYS A 147 6.33 -0.55 13.83
CA LYS A 147 6.73 -0.39 15.24
C LYS A 147 6.16 0.90 15.84
N SER A 148 6.24 2.02 15.14
CA SER A 148 5.67 3.30 15.58
C SER A 148 4.14 3.27 15.63
N MET A 149 3.50 2.44 14.81
CA MET A 149 2.06 2.16 14.88
C MET A 149 1.66 1.19 16.00
N GLN A 150 2.64 0.60 16.71
CA GLN A 150 2.45 -0.44 17.73
C GLN A 150 1.86 -1.75 17.19
N ILE A 151 2.20 -2.11 15.96
CA ILE A 151 1.83 -3.41 15.39
C ILE A 151 2.72 -4.48 16.03
N SER A 152 2.11 -5.49 16.64
CA SER A 152 2.81 -6.60 17.30
C SER A 152 3.30 -7.64 16.28
N ASN A 153 4.25 -8.49 16.69
CA ASN A 153 4.67 -9.67 15.91
C ASN A 153 5.02 -9.37 14.45
N LEU A 154 5.76 -8.27 14.22
CA LEU A 154 6.37 -8.00 12.93
C LEU A 154 7.53 -8.98 12.71
N PRO A 155 7.76 -9.44 11.46
CA PRO A 155 8.94 -10.23 11.11
C PRO A 155 10.24 -9.53 11.54
N ILE A 156 11.33 -10.28 11.65
CA ILE A 156 12.61 -9.69 12.08
C ILE A 156 13.40 -9.10 10.91
N ASP A 157 13.15 -9.56 9.68
CA ASP A 157 13.82 -9.14 8.46
C ASP A 157 12.93 -9.40 7.22
N TYR A 158 13.44 -9.04 6.04
CA TYR A 158 12.74 -9.23 4.78
C TYR A 158 12.49 -10.73 4.46
N THR A 159 13.40 -11.62 4.84
CA THR A 159 13.26 -13.06 4.57
C THR A 159 12.09 -13.65 5.37
N ALA A 160 12.01 -13.32 6.66
CA ALA A 160 10.90 -13.70 7.52
C ALA A 160 9.58 -13.09 7.02
N PHE A 161 9.62 -11.84 6.57
CA PHE A 161 8.47 -11.17 5.95
C PHE A 161 7.95 -11.92 4.72
N VAL A 162 8.81 -12.36 3.80
CA VAL A 162 8.39 -13.09 2.59
C VAL A 162 7.60 -14.35 2.95
N ASN A 163 8.08 -15.10 3.96
CA ASN A 163 7.41 -16.32 4.42
C ASN A 163 6.03 -16.01 5.05
N GLU A 164 5.97 -15.00 5.92
CA GLU A 164 4.71 -14.63 6.57
C GLU A 164 3.70 -14.05 5.57
N ARG A 165 4.17 -13.23 4.62
CA ARG A 165 3.37 -12.69 3.53
C ARG A 165 2.74 -13.78 2.68
N ALA A 166 3.50 -14.82 2.33
CA ALA A 166 2.98 -15.95 1.58
C ALA A 166 1.85 -16.67 2.34
N SER A 167 2.02 -16.88 3.65
CA SER A 167 1.00 -17.48 4.51
C SER A 167 -0.26 -16.61 4.61
N SER A 168 -0.11 -15.31 4.87
CA SER A 168 -1.20 -14.33 4.93
C SER A 168 -2.04 -14.33 3.64
N LEU A 169 -1.39 -14.27 2.47
CA LEU A 169 -2.10 -14.28 1.18
C LEU A 169 -2.86 -15.58 0.91
N GLN A 170 -2.39 -16.71 1.41
CA GLN A 170 -3.10 -17.99 1.26
C GLN A 170 -4.33 -18.05 2.17
N ASN A 171 -4.22 -17.54 3.39
CA ASN A 171 -5.23 -17.70 4.42
C ASN A 171 -6.27 -16.58 4.44
N HIS A 172 -5.90 -15.36 4.06
CA HIS A 172 -6.70 -14.15 4.27
C HIS A 172 -7.23 -13.53 2.97
N LEU A 173 -7.30 -14.29 1.86
CA LEU A 173 -7.93 -13.82 0.63
C LEU A 173 -9.26 -14.55 0.37
N SER A 174 -10.37 -13.88 0.66
CA SER A 174 -11.72 -14.42 0.48
C SER A 174 -12.70 -13.37 -0.08
N PRO A 175 -13.49 -13.70 -1.11
CA PRO A 175 -14.50 -12.79 -1.62
C PRO A 175 -15.62 -12.58 -0.59
N SER A 176 -16.12 -11.35 -0.53
CA SER A 176 -17.29 -10.95 0.26
C SER A 176 -18.21 -10.03 -0.54
N ALA A 177 -19.38 -9.67 0.01
CA ALA A 177 -20.24 -8.66 -0.60
C ALA A 177 -19.50 -7.32 -0.83
N TYR A 178 -18.62 -6.94 0.11
CA TYR A 178 -17.78 -5.75 0.01
C TYR A 178 -16.77 -5.81 -1.13
N THR A 179 -16.25 -7.00 -1.46
CA THR A 179 -15.35 -7.19 -2.60
C THR A 179 -16.03 -6.73 -3.89
N PHE A 180 -17.23 -7.24 -4.15
CA PHE A 180 -17.97 -6.94 -5.37
C PHE A 180 -18.44 -5.48 -5.41
N ASP A 181 -18.85 -4.94 -4.27
CA ASP A 181 -19.24 -3.53 -4.19
C ASP A 181 -18.05 -2.60 -4.41
N LEU A 182 -16.85 -2.87 -3.85
CA LEU A 182 -15.67 -2.03 -4.10
C LEU A 182 -15.30 -1.98 -5.58
N PHE A 183 -15.31 -3.12 -6.28
CA PHE A 183 -15.05 -3.10 -7.71
C PHE A 183 -16.10 -2.31 -8.49
N ARG A 184 -17.37 -2.35 -8.04
CA ARG A 184 -18.43 -1.50 -8.59
C ARG A 184 -18.16 -0.02 -8.32
N GLN A 185 -17.76 0.36 -7.10
CA GLN A 185 -17.43 1.74 -6.76
C GLN A 185 -16.19 2.22 -7.53
N TYR A 186 -15.13 1.43 -7.63
CA TYR A 186 -13.97 1.77 -8.46
C TYR A 186 -14.38 2.03 -9.91
N ARG A 187 -15.20 1.16 -10.51
CA ARG A 187 -15.68 1.35 -11.88
C ARG A 187 -16.53 2.62 -12.03
N LYS A 188 -17.41 2.90 -11.06
CA LYS A 188 -18.25 4.10 -11.03
C LYS A 188 -17.41 5.38 -10.96
N HIS A 189 -16.44 5.44 -10.05
CA HIS A 189 -15.65 6.65 -9.78
C HIS A 189 -14.54 6.89 -10.81
N LEU A 190 -13.95 5.83 -11.37
CA LEU A 190 -12.92 5.96 -12.41
C LEU A 190 -13.48 6.18 -13.81
N GLY A 191 -14.72 5.71 -14.05
CA GLY A 191 -15.25 5.51 -15.39
C GLY A 191 -14.58 4.31 -16.08
N TRP A 192 -15.15 3.89 -17.21
CA TRP A 192 -14.75 2.64 -17.88
C TRP A 192 -13.28 2.61 -18.29
N PHE A 193 -12.76 3.68 -18.90
CA PHE A 193 -11.39 3.70 -19.41
C PHE A 193 -10.34 3.60 -18.29
N ARG A 194 -10.43 4.46 -17.26
CA ARG A 194 -9.47 4.43 -16.15
C ARG A 194 -9.58 3.14 -15.31
N TYR A 195 -10.80 2.61 -15.16
CA TYR A 195 -11.01 1.30 -14.53
C TYR A 195 -10.36 0.17 -15.33
N PHE A 196 -10.43 0.20 -16.66
CA PHE A 196 -9.74 -0.76 -17.52
C PHE A 196 -8.21 -0.67 -17.39
N CYS A 197 -7.64 0.54 -17.34
CA CYS A 197 -6.21 0.71 -17.05
C CYS A 197 -5.82 0.14 -15.68
N MET A 198 -6.61 0.43 -14.63
CA MET A 198 -6.40 -0.14 -13.30
C MET A 198 -6.44 -1.67 -13.32
N PHE A 199 -7.40 -2.26 -14.05
CA PHE A 199 -7.50 -3.71 -14.20
C PHE A 199 -6.27 -4.32 -14.88
N ILE A 200 -5.76 -3.68 -15.94
CA ILE A 200 -4.50 -4.12 -16.60
C ILE A 200 -3.35 -4.13 -15.60
N VAL A 201 -3.19 -3.06 -14.83
CA VAL A 201 -2.12 -2.95 -13.82
C VAL A 201 -2.28 -4.01 -12.74
N GLN A 202 -3.50 -4.31 -12.30
CA GLN A 202 -3.76 -5.40 -11.35
C GLN A 202 -3.30 -6.75 -11.90
N GLN A 203 -3.52 -7.04 -13.19
CA GLN A 203 -3.03 -8.28 -13.80
C GLN A 203 -1.49 -8.38 -13.83
N LEU A 204 -0.79 -7.25 -13.90
CA LEU A 204 0.68 -7.21 -13.91
C LEU A 204 1.27 -7.35 -12.50
N VAL A 205 0.75 -6.56 -11.57
CA VAL A 205 1.40 -6.30 -10.28
C VAL A 205 0.89 -7.22 -9.18
N CYS A 206 -0.41 -7.54 -9.16
CA CYS A 206 -1.01 -8.33 -8.07
C CYS A 206 -0.31 -9.68 -7.89
N HIS A 207 -0.23 -10.13 -6.64
CA HIS A 207 0.34 -11.43 -6.33
C HIS A 207 -0.37 -12.57 -7.12
N PRO A 208 0.34 -13.60 -7.61
CA PRO A 208 -0.27 -14.69 -8.37
C PRO A 208 -1.50 -15.33 -7.72
N ILE A 209 -1.47 -15.53 -6.39
CA ILE A 209 -2.61 -16.06 -5.61
C ILE A 209 -3.85 -15.19 -5.77
N LEU A 210 -3.70 -13.86 -5.67
CA LEU A 210 -4.82 -12.93 -5.82
C LEU A 210 -5.34 -12.90 -7.26
N ARG A 211 -4.46 -12.97 -8.27
CA ARG A 211 -4.87 -13.02 -9.69
C ARG A 211 -5.72 -14.24 -10.05
N GLN A 212 -5.64 -15.32 -9.27
CA GLN A 212 -6.53 -16.48 -9.44
C GLN A 212 -7.96 -16.21 -8.94
N LYS A 213 -8.18 -15.18 -8.12
CA LYS A 213 -9.47 -14.88 -7.47
C LYS A 213 -10.41 -13.97 -8.27
N PHE A 214 -9.93 -13.27 -9.28
CA PHE A 214 -10.77 -12.45 -10.16
C PHE A 214 -10.59 -12.84 -11.63
N LYS A 215 -11.65 -12.69 -12.44
CA LYS A 215 -11.69 -13.15 -13.84
C LYS A 215 -10.50 -12.57 -14.60
N GLN A 216 -9.65 -13.46 -15.13
CA GLN A 216 -8.48 -13.09 -15.91
C GLN A 216 -8.93 -12.56 -17.28
N GLY A 217 -8.43 -11.38 -17.66
CA GLY A 217 -8.45 -10.93 -19.05
C GLY A 217 -7.34 -11.63 -19.84
N PRO A 218 -7.29 -11.47 -21.18
CA PRO A 218 -6.23 -12.07 -21.98
C PRO A 218 -4.85 -11.56 -21.56
N ILE A 219 -3.93 -12.50 -21.27
CA ILE A 219 -2.57 -12.25 -20.73
C ILE A 219 -1.73 -11.34 -21.65
N LEU A 220 -2.02 -11.28 -22.95
CA LEU A 220 -1.31 -10.44 -23.92
C LEU A 220 -1.57 -8.93 -23.73
N VAL A 221 -2.76 -8.55 -23.26
CA VAL A 221 -3.15 -7.13 -23.17
C VAL A 221 -2.29 -6.37 -22.16
N PRO A 222 -1.99 -6.90 -20.95
CA PRO A 222 -1.11 -6.21 -20.01
C PRO A 222 0.34 -6.02 -20.47
N TYR A 223 0.94 -7.00 -21.15
CA TYR A 223 2.32 -6.87 -21.65
C TYR A 223 2.41 -5.90 -22.83
N LEU A 224 1.42 -5.89 -23.73
CA LEU A 224 1.35 -4.91 -24.81
C LEU A 224 1.16 -3.49 -24.25
N PHE A 225 0.34 -3.32 -23.21
CA PHE A 225 0.18 -2.05 -22.51
C PHE A 225 1.51 -1.55 -21.92
N LEU A 226 2.26 -2.41 -21.23
CA LEU A 226 3.59 -2.04 -20.72
C LEU A 226 4.56 -1.68 -21.83
N PHE A 227 4.54 -2.42 -22.95
CA PHE A 227 5.37 -2.13 -24.10
C PHE A 227 5.04 -0.73 -24.65
N ILE A 228 3.78 -0.45 -24.97
CA ILE A 228 3.35 0.87 -25.47
C ILE A 228 3.73 1.96 -24.46
N TYR A 229 3.47 1.75 -23.17
CA TYR A 229 3.78 2.72 -22.11
C TYR A 229 5.28 3.01 -21.98
N LYS A 230 6.15 2.00 -22.10
CA LYS A 230 7.61 2.19 -22.03
C LYS A 230 8.20 2.88 -23.26
N PHE A 231 7.49 2.89 -24.39
CA PHE A 231 7.92 3.47 -25.67
C PHE A 231 7.10 4.70 -26.10
N SER A 232 6.23 5.22 -25.23
CA SER A 232 5.53 6.50 -25.38
C SER A 232 6.24 7.59 -24.57
#